data_AF-A0A1I2S1R9-F1
#
_entry.id   AF-A0A1I2S1R9-F1
#
_cell.length_a   1.000
_cell.length_b   1.000
_cell.length_c   1.000
_cell.angle_alpha   90.00
_cell.angle_beta   90.00
_cell.angle_gamma   90.00
#
_symmetry.space_group_name_H-M   'P 1'
#
loop_
_entity.id
_entity.type
_entity.pdbx_description
1 polymer ?
#
loop_
_entity_poly.entity_id
_entity_poly.type
_entity_poly.pdbx_seq_one_letter_code
_entity_poly.pdbx_strand_id
1 'polypeptide(L)'
;MLGRVDITAFLGRLSFLNERGDISDCTQYMTVRDTRRVLTRLRTLGLTKPGQPLHGLADDFALRQEDIPDDPEDSEVGRDLPAEVMRQLCANLDALEAVSSTDVRTAVELLIDTGRRPNEICTLPWQCLDRESDGSPVLVYDNTKNLRHARRLPIPGATAALILKQQERARARFPDTPADKLKLFPATLANPHGTKATTYEWVSAQHRAWVKNLPDFLVPTVIVEDGNRVTTMLLFDKNKIYPYTYRHTYAQRHADAGVPQDVLQSLMDHRQASTTQRYYRVGEKRRREAVERVTSMQFDRHGSRIWRQAKTLLDSEHARRAIGSVQVPYGTCTEPSNVAAGGHDCPVRFRCVGCGHFRTDVSYLPDLEAYLADLLRNRERLAAFANADPWAKAEATPSDDEIARVRRLVQRVRQDLDDLTDEDRAQIREAVALVRRSRGVSLGMPRVRQPLPDLRPERTG
;
A
#
# COMPACT_ATOMS: atom_id res chain seq x y z
N MET A 1 43.86 34.06 1.03
CA MET A 1 43.71 32.63 1.38
C MET A 1 42.26 32.39 1.74
N LEU A 2 41.68 31.27 1.33
CA LEU A 2 40.31 30.94 1.71
C LEU A 2 40.28 30.56 3.21
N GLY A 3 39.28 31.05 3.93
CA GLY A 3 39.11 30.86 5.38
C GLY A 3 37.64 30.87 5.80
N ARG A 4 37.36 31.10 7.08
CA ARG A 4 35.98 31.07 7.59
C ARG A 4 35.02 32.02 6.86
N VAL A 5 35.51 33.20 6.45
CA VAL A 5 34.70 34.22 5.75
C VAL A 5 34.12 33.67 4.44
N ASP A 6 34.90 32.86 3.70
CA ASP A 6 34.45 32.28 2.43
C ASP A 6 33.38 31.20 2.64
N ILE A 7 33.46 30.42 3.73
CA ILE A 7 32.41 29.47 4.12
C ILE A 7 31.12 30.23 4.45
N THR A 8 31.21 31.32 5.22
CA THR A 8 30.04 32.15 5.53
C THR A 8 29.43 32.77 4.27
N ALA A 9 30.25 33.26 3.33
CA ALA A 9 29.78 33.80 2.06
C ALA A 9 29.10 32.73 1.20
N PHE A 10 29.63 31.51 1.17
CA PHE A 10 29.02 30.36 0.51
C PHE A 10 27.65 30.01 1.09
N LEU A 11 27.55 29.93 2.43
CA LEU A 11 26.27 29.67 3.12
C LEU A 11 25.24 30.77 2.86
N GLY A 12 25.66 32.04 2.94
CA GLY A 12 24.80 33.19 2.64
C GLY A 12 24.30 33.18 1.19
N ARG A 13 25.15 32.77 0.23
CA ARG A 13 24.74 32.61 -1.17
C ARG A 13 23.69 31.50 -1.33
N LEU A 14 23.85 30.37 -0.64
CA LEU A 14 22.86 29.30 -0.70
C LEU A 14 21.52 29.72 -0.07
N SER A 15 21.53 30.46 1.05
CA SER A 15 20.30 31.01 1.65
C SER A 15 19.58 31.94 0.68
N PHE A 16 20.33 32.87 0.07
CA PHE A 16 19.77 33.80 -0.92
C PHE A 16 19.14 33.10 -2.13
N LEU A 17 19.75 32.01 -2.61
CA LEU A 17 19.20 31.22 -3.72
C LEU A 17 17.91 30.49 -3.31
N ASN A 18 17.85 29.99 -2.07
CA ASN A 18 16.67 29.33 -1.54
C ASN A 18 15.51 30.34 -1.33
N GLU A 19 15.79 31.47 -0.70
CA GLU A 19 14.79 32.54 -0.46
C GLU A 19 14.16 33.06 -1.76
N ARG A 20 14.90 33.02 -2.87
CA ARG A 20 14.40 33.36 -4.22
C ARG A 20 13.65 32.24 -4.94
N GLY A 21 13.65 31.03 -4.39
CA GLY A 21 13.10 29.83 -5.02
C GLY A 21 13.94 29.25 -6.16
N ASP A 22 15.20 29.70 -6.31
CA ASP A 22 16.12 29.18 -7.34
C ASP A 22 16.62 27.77 -6.97
N ILE A 23 16.65 27.43 -5.68
CA ILE A 23 16.93 26.09 -5.14
C ILE A 23 15.92 25.74 -4.04
N SER A 24 15.69 24.45 -3.79
CA SER A 24 14.82 23.99 -2.69
C SER A 24 15.58 23.92 -1.36
N ASP A 25 14.85 23.88 -0.23
CA ASP A 25 15.41 23.58 1.11
C ASP A 25 16.25 22.30 1.10
N CYS A 26 15.75 21.24 0.44
CA CYS A 26 16.46 19.97 0.31
C CYS A 26 17.78 20.15 -0.47
N THR A 27 17.76 20.93 -1.56
CA THR A 27 18.97 21.23 -2.35
C THR A 27 19.98 21.99 -1.52
N GLN A 28 19.56 23.01 -0.76
CA GLN A 28 20.43 23.76 0.14
C GLN A 28 21.04 22.83 1.19
N TYR A 29 20.21 22.07 1.91
CA TYR A 29 20.63 21.13 2.94
C TYR A 29 21.63 20.10 2.41
N MET A 30 21.33 19.44 1.29
CA MET A 30 22.22 18.45 0.66
C MET A 30 23.56 19.06 0.26
N THR A 31 23.54 20.25 -0.36
CA THR A 31 24.75 20.93 -0.81
C THR A 31 25.68 21.26 0.37
N VAL A 32 25.14 21.79 1.47
CA VAL A 32 25.92 22.09 2.68
C VAL A 32 26.47 20.80 3.30
N ARG A 33 25.63 19.77 3.44
CA ARG A 33 26.00 18.47 4.01
C ARG A 33 27.11 17.78 3.22
N ASP A 34 27.00 17.75 1.89
CA ASP A 34 27.98 17.08 1.04
C ASP A 34 29.31 17.85 1.02
N THR A 35 29.25 19.18 0.96
CA THR A 35 30.45 20.03 1.07
C THR A 35 31.19 19.78 2.38
N ARG A 36 30.46 19.72 3.51
CA ARG A 36 31.04 19.38 4.82
C ARG A 36 31.69 18.00 4.77
N ARG A 37 30.98 17.00 4.26
CA ARG A 37 31.47 15.61 4.18
C ARG A 37 32.77 15.53 3.39
N VAL A 38 32.86 16.21 2.25
CA VAL A 38 34.07 16.25 1.41
C VAL A 38 35.21 16.93 2.17
N LEU A 39 35.01 18.14 2.69
CA LEU A 39 36.07 18.88 3.40
C LEU A 39 36.58 18.11 4.63
N THR A 40 35.68 17.56 5.44
CA THR A 40 36.06 16.72 6.59
C THR A 40 36.84 15.49 6.15
N ARG A 41 36.38 14.78 5.11
CA ARG A 41 37.05 13.56 4.62
C ARG A 41 38.44 13.84 4.10
N LEU A 42 38.62 14.89 3.30
CA LEU A 42 39.93 15.29 2.76
C LEU A 42 40.91 15.62 3.89
N ARG A 43 40.46 16.31 4.94
CA ARG A 43 41.27 16.59 6.14
C ARG A 43 41.64 15.33 6.91
N THR A 44 40.68 14.44 7.18
CA THR A 44 40.94 13.17 7.88
C THR A 44 41.94 12.29 7.11
N LEU A 45 41.95 12.36 5.77
CA LEU A 45 42.92 11.67 4.93
C LEU A 45 44.30 12.35 4.87
N GLY A 46 44.49 13.47 5.56
CA GLY A 46 45.76 14.21 5.59
C GLY A 46 46.09 14.95 4.31
N LEU A 47 45.09 15.29 3.48
CA LEU A 47 45.26 15.94 2.18
C LEU A 47 45.50 17.47 2.29
N THR A 48 46.11 17.91 3.39
CA THR A 48 46.51 19.29 3.69
C THR A 48 48.00 19.55 3.40
N LYS A 49 48.77 18.50 3.09
CA LYS A 49 50.21 18.57 2.79
C LYS A 49 50.51 19.36 1.49
N PRO A 50 51.73 19.91 1.31
CA PRO A 50 52.16 20.50 0.04
C PRO A 50 51.83 19.64 -1.18
N GLY A 51 51.22 20.26 -2.19
CA GLY A 51 50.78 19.58 -3.42
C GLY A 51 49.47 18.80 -3.31
N GLN A 52 48.78 18.80 -2.16
CA GLN A 52 47.49 18.15 -1.98
C GLN A 52 46.30 19.14 -2.09
N PRO A 53 45.06 18.66 -2.32
CA PRO A 53 43.91 19.53 -2.58
C PRO A 53 43.59 20.59 -1.51
N LEU A 54 43.90 20.35 -0.23
CA LEU A 54 43.66 21.33 0.84
C LEU A 54 44.93 22.07 1.26
N HIS A 55 46.00 22.00 0.47
CA HIS A 55 47.24 22.70 0.79
C HIS A 55 47.03 24.21 0.88
N GLY A 56 47.49 24.81 1.99
CA GLY A 56 47.42 26.26 2.21
C GLY A 56 46.03 26.77 2.61
N LEU A 57 45.05 25.89 2.82
CA LEU A 57 43.75 26.25 3.38
C LEU A 57 43.83 26.29 4.90
N ALA A 58 43.28 27.35 5.48
CA ALA A 58 43.28 27.55 6.93
C ALA A 58 42.39 26.53 7.64
N ASP A 59 42.67 26.27 8.92
CA ASP A 59 41.94 25.23 9.67
C ASP A 59 40.44 25.55 9.84
N ASP A 60 40.10 26.84 9.80
CA ASP A 60 38.75 27.37 9.90
C ASP A 60 37.98 27.40 8.56
N PHE A 61 38.63 27.05 7.44
CA PHE A 61 37.97 26.73 6.17
C PHE A 61 37.29 25.35 6.27
N ALA A 62 36.26 25.28 7.09
CA ALA A 62 35.49 24.09 7.39
C ALA A 62 34.03 24.46 7.72
N LEU A 63 33.13 23.55 7.36
CA LEU A 63 31.74 23.59 7.77
C LEU A 63 31.58 22.90 9.12
N ARG A 64 31.05 23.64 10.08
CA ARG A 64 30.76 23.18 11.43
C ARG A 64 29.37 22.57 11.50
N GLN A 65 28.97 22.08 12.67
CA GLN A 65 27.66 21.44 12.82
C GLN A 65 26.54 22.46 12.79
N GLU A 66 26.76 23.63 13.39
CA GLU A 66 25.86 24.78 13.40
C GLU A 66 25.65 25.43 12.03
N ASP A 67 26.53 25.13 11.06
CA ASP A 67 26.42 25.64 9.69
C ASP A 67 25.47 24.80 8.82
N ILE A 68 25.11 23.61 9.28
CA ILE A 68 24.21 22.72 8.55
C ILE A 68 22.79 23.20 8.88
N PRO A 69 22.00 23.63 7.87
CA PRO A 69 20.58 23.89 8.08
C PRO A 69 19.92 22.68 8.71
N ASP A 70 18.85 22.89 9.48
CA ASP A 70 18.01 21.78 9.89
C ASP A 70 17.62 20.98 8.66
N ASP A 71 17.64 19.64 8.79
CA ASP A 71 17.07 18.78 7.75
C ASP A 71 15.65 19.29 7.56
N PRO A 72 15.30 19.88 6.38
CA PRO A 72 13.94 20.29 6.16
C PRO A 72 13.11 19.06 6.49
N GLU A 73 12.08 19.20 7.34
CA GLU A 73 11.19 18.09 7.65
C GLU A 73 10.49 17.70 6.34
N ASP A 74 11.21 16.97 5.49
CA ASP A 74 10.82 16.52 4.17
C ASP A 74 10.03 15.25 4.46
N SER A 75 8.91 15.50 5.12
CA SER A 75 7.95 14.51 5.50
C SER A 75 7.42 13.99 4.17
N GLU A 76 7.85 12.78 3.84
CA GLU A 76 7.32 11.99 2.73
C GLU A 76 5.83 11.63 2.95
N VAL A 77 5.30 12.04 4.10
CA VAL A 77 3.94 11.90 4.58
C VAL A 77 3.01 12.82 3.78
N GLY A 78 1.89 12.28 3.29
CA GLY A 78 0.93 13.07 2.51
C GLY A 78 1.24 13.15 1.01
N ARG A 79 2.26 12.43 0.53
CA ARG A 79 2.55 12.25 -0.90
C ARG A 79 1.84 11.04 -1.53
N ASP A 80 1.09 10.27 -0.72
CA ASP A 80 0.20 9.21 -1.18
C ASP A 80 -0.97 9.79 -2.00
N LEU A 81 -1.48 8.98 -2.93
CA LEU A 81 -2.62 9.34 -3.76
C LEU A 81 -3.93 8.92 -3.08
N PRO A 82 -4.97 9.79 -3.08
CA PRO A 82 -6.28 9.42 -2.60
C PRO A 82 -6.86 8.19 -3.32
N ALA A 83 -7.68 7.40 -2.62
CA ALA A 83 -8.28 6.18 -3.18
C ALA A 83 -9.10 6.43 -4.46
N GLU A 84 -9.76 7.59 -4.58
CA GLU A 84 -10.50 8.00 -5.79
C GLU A 84 -9.57 8.19 -6.98
N VAL A 85 -8.43 8.87 -6.78
CA VAL A 85 -7.40 9.04 -7.81
C VAL A 85 -6.85 7.67 -8.24
N MET A 86 -6.56 6.79 -7.28
CA MET A 86 -6.08 5.44 -7.58
C MET A 86 -7.08 4.60 -8.36
N ARG A 87 -8.37 4.65 -8.01
CA ARG A 87 -9.42 3.96 -8.76
C ARG A 87 -9.46 4.42 -10.22
N GLN A 88 -9.47 5.73 -10.45
CA GLN A 88 -9.49 6.30 -11.78
C GLN A 88 -8.23 5.95 -12.59
N LEU A 89 -7.04 5.98 -11.95
CA LEU A 89 -5.80 5.56 -12.61
C LEU A 89 -5.84 4.08 -13.02
N CYS A 90 -6.25 3.19 -12.11
CA CYS A 90 -6.33 1.75 -12.39
C CYS A 90 -7.36 1.44 -13.47
N ALA A 91 -8.51 2.13 -13.47
CA ALA A 91 -9.55 1.98 -14.48
C ALA A 91 -9.13 2.44 -15.89
N ASN A 92 -8.06 3.25 -16.00
CA ASN A 92 -7.59 3.82 -17.26
C ASN A 92 -6.20 3.31 -17.68
N LEU A 93 -5.74 2.17 -17.15
CA LEU A 93 -4.45 1.56 -17.54
C LEU A 93 -4.41 1.14 -19.01
N ASP A 94 -5.55 0.79 -19.62
CA ASP A 94 -5.62 0.50 -21.05
C ASP A 94 -5.28 1.75 -21.90
N ALA A 95 -5.65 2.94 -21.43
CA ALA A 95 -5.29 4.19 -22.10
C ALA A 95 -3.79 4.49 -22.02
N LEU A 96 -3.09 4.02 -20.97
CA LEU A 96 -1.63 4.12 -20.89
C LEU A 96 -0.97 3.27 -21.97
N GLU A 97 -1.46 2.04 -22.17
CA GLU A 97 -0.97 1.16 -23.23
C GLU A 97 -1.19 1.75 -24.61
N ALA A 98 -2.37 2.34 -24.85
CA ALA A 98 -2.70 2.97 -26.13
C ALA A 98 -1.78 4.15 -26.50
N VAL A 99 -1.33 4.94 -25.51
CA VAL A 99 -0.44 6.09 -25.75
C VAL A 99 1.05 5.75 -25.65
N SER A 100 1.41 4.56 -25.15
CA SER A 100 2.80 4.16 -24.94
C SER A 100 3.07 2.73 -25.41
N SER A 101 3.11 1.76 -24.49
CA SER A 101 3.25 0.34 -24.80
C SER A 101 2.77 -0.54 -23.65
N THR A 102 2.51 -1.82 -23.94
CA THR A 102 2.21 -2.83 -22.92
C THR A 102 3.33 -2.96 -21.87
N ASP A 103 4.59 -2.78 -22.27
CA ASP A 103 5.75 -2.80 -21.35
C ASP A 103 5.64 -1.67 -20.31
N VAL A 104 5.30 -0.45 -20.73
CA VAL A 104 5.14 0.71 -19.83
C VAL A 104 3.94 0.51 -18.92
N ARG A 105 2.82 0.01 -19.46
CA ARG A 105 1.64 -0.35 -18.65
C ARG A 105 2.00 -1.34 -17.55
N THR A 106 2.63 -2.47 -17.91
CA THR A 106 3.01 -3.49 -16.94
C THR A 106 4.02 -2.95 -15.92
N ALA A 107 4.97 -2.10 -16.32
CA ALA A 107 5.88 -1.46 -15.36
C ALA A 107 5.13 -0.58 -14.34
N VAL A 108 4.11 0.18 -14.77
CA VAL A 108 3.27 1.00 -13.88
C VAL A 108 2.41 0.14 -12.95
N GLU A 109 1.82 -0.95 -13.46
CA GLU A 109 1.09 -1.92 -12.64
C GLU A 109 2.00 -2.52 -11.54
N LEU A 110 3.23 -2.92 -11.89
CA LEU A 110 4.19 -3.42 -10.90
C LEU A 110 4.56 -2.34 -9.85
N LEU A 111 4.65 -1.07 -10.23
CA LEU A 111 4.90 0.01 -9.27
C LEU A 111 3.75 0.17 -8.27
N ILE A 112 2.51 0.09 -8.75
CA ILE A 112 1.29 0.14 -7.93
C ILE A 112 1.22 -1.05 -6.97
N ASP A 113 1.50 -2.26 -7.47
CA ASP A 113 1.32 -3.50 -6.74
C ASP A 113 2.40 -3.74 -5.68
N THR A 114 3.64 -3.32 -5.94
CA THR A 114 4.81 -3.73 -5.13
C THR A 114 5.40 -2.60 -4.28
N GLY A 115 5.04 -1.35 -4.58
CA GLY A 115 5.65 -0.17 -4.00
C GLY A 115 7.18 -0.09 -4.18
N ARG A 116 7.77 -0.88 -5.09
CA ARG A 116 9.21 -0.80 -5.41
C ARG A 116 9.54 0.57 -6.01
N ARG A 117 10.81 0.95 -5.93
CA ARG A 117 11.24 2.20 -6.57
C ARG A 117 11.16 2.05 -8.09
N PRO A 118 10.86 3.12 -8.84
CA PRO A 118 10.80 3.08 -10.29
C PRO A 118 12.03 2.44 -10.95
N ASN A 119 13.24 2.81 -10.52
CA ASN A 119 14.46 2.21 -11.03
C ASN A 119 14.60 0.71 -10.69
N GLU A 120 14.10 0.25 -9.55
CA GLU A 120 14.13 -1.17 -9.19
C GLU A 120 13.24 -1.99 -10.12
N ILE A 121 12.05 -1.48 -10.48
CA ILE A 121 11.16 -2.12 -11.46
C ILE A 121 11.72 -2.06 -12.88
N CYS A 122 12.19 -0.89 -13.32
CA CYS A 122 12.69 -0.71 -14.68
C CYS A 122 13.89 -1.62 -15.00
N THR A 123 14.72 -1.92 -13.99
CA THR A 123 15.96 -2.68 -14.16
C THR A 123 15.83 -4.18 -13.86
N LEU A 124 14.62 -4.67 -13.59
CA LEU A 124 14.37 -6.08 -13.27
C LEU A 124 15.00 -7.03 -14.29
N PRO A 125 15.74 -8.06 -13.85
CA PRO A 125 16.19 -9.12 -14.72
C PRO A 125 14.97 -9.91 -15.23
N TRP A 126 15.11 -10.58 -16.37
CA TRP A 126 14.05 -11.43 -16.91
C TRP A 126 13.68 -12.54 -15.92
N GLN A 127 14.64 -13.11 -15.19
CA GLN A 127 14.42 -14.15 -14.16
C GLN A 127 13.99 -13.59 -12.78
N CYS A 128 13.25 -12.49 -12.74
CA CYS A 128 12.87 -11.84 -11.48
C CYS A 128 11.72 -12.52 -10.73
N LEU A 129 11.10 -13.57 -11.27
CA LEU A 129 10.02 -14.31 -10.61
C LEU A 129 10.54 -15.63 -10.07
N ASP A 130 10.36 -15.84 -8.77
CA ASP A 130 10.70 -17.08 -8.06
C ASP A 130 9.51 -17.57 -7.23
N ARG A 131 9.66 -18.74 -6.61
CA ARG A 131 8.69 -19.30 -5.66
C ARG A 131 9.33 -19.57 -4.32
N GLU A 132 8.50 -19.54 -3.28
CA GLU A 132 8.88 -19.97 -1.94
C GLU A 132 8.67 -21.49 -1.80
N SER A 133 9.06 -22.05 -0.65
CA SER A 133 8.91 -23.48 -0.36
C SER A 133 7.45 -23.99 -0.42
N ASP A 134 6.48 -23.09 -0.19
CA ASP A 134 5.04 -23.38 -0.27
C ASP A 134 4.45 -23.14 -1.68
N GLY A 135 5.29 -22.80 -2.66
CA GLY A 135 4.87 -22.50 -4.04
C GLY A 135 4.36 -21.07 -4.26
N SER A 136 4.28 -20.23 -3.23
CA SER A 136 3.85 -18.83 -3.32
C SER A 136 4.82 -18.00 -4.16
N PRO A 137 4.35 -17.09 -5.02
CA PRO A 137 5.22 -16.31 -5.89
C PRO A 137 5.95 -15.18 -5.15
N VAL A 138 7.19 -14.95 -5.56
CA VAL A 138 8.08 -13.92 -5.03
C VAL A 138 8.73 -13.14 -6.16
N LEU A 139 8.71 -11.81 -6.04
CA LEU A 139 9.54 -10.93 -6.86
C LEU A 139 10.95 -10.87 -6.28
N VAL A 140 11.94 -11.23 -7.10
CA VAL A 140 13.36 -11.07 -6.83
C VAL A 140 13.85 -9.78 -7.51
N TYR A 141 14.38 -8.85 -6.73
CA TYR A 141 14.81 -7.54 -7.22
C TYR A 141 16.07 -7.05 -6.50
N ASP A 142 16.74 -6.06 -7.11
CA ASP A 142 17.94 -5.45 -6.57
C ASP A 142 17.65 -4.05 -6.01
N ASN A 143 17.88 -3.85 -4.72
CA ASN A 143 17.88 -2.54 -4.10
C ASN A 143 19.22 -1.85 -4.34
N THR A 144 19.35 -1.25 -5.52
CA THR A 144 20.56 -0.55 -5.96
C THR A 144 20.92 0.62 -5.05
N LYS A 145 19.93 1.36 -4.53
CA LYS A 145 20.15 2.50 -3.61
C LYS A 145 20.92 2.10 -2.35
N ASN A 146 20.66 0.90 -1.82
CA ASN A 146 21.28 0.40 -0.59
C ASN A 146 22.31 -0.71 -0.83
N LEU A 147 22.66 -0.98 -2.10
CA LEU A 147 23.57 -2.04 -2.53
C LEU A 147 23.20 -3.42 -1.96
N ARG A 148 21.91 -3.79 -2.07
CA ARG A 148 21.42 -5.10 -1.63
C ARG A 148 20.75 -5.81 -2.80
N HIS A 149 21.38 -6.88 -3.25
CA HIS A 149 20.93 -7.66 -4.40
C HIS A 149 20.07 -8.84 -3.96
N ALA A 150 19.30 -9.40 -4.90
CA ALA A 150 18.48 -10.60 -4.71
C ALA A 150 17.51 -10.50 -3.51
N ARG A 151 16.90 -9.32 -3.32
CA ARG A 151 15.84 -9.12 -2.32
C ARG A 151 14.59 -9.86 -2.77
N ARG A 152 13.95 -10.53 -1.84
CA ARG A 152 12.72 -11.32 -2.06
C ARG A 152 11.54 -10.53 -1.52
N LEU A 153 10.55 -10.24 -2.36
CA LEU A 153 9.28 -9.62 -1.98
C LEU A 153 8.14 -10.59 -2.32
N PRO A 154 7.37 -11.07 -1.34
CA PRO A 154 6.14 -11.80 -1.62
C PRO A 154 5.17 -10.94 -2.43
N ILE A 155 4.58 -11.53 -3.47
CA ILE A 155 3.65 -10.83 -4.36
C ILE A 155 2.34 -11.63 -4.52
N PRO A 156 1.22 -10.98 -4.86
CA PRO A 156 0.00 -11.68 -5.25
C PRO A 156 0.18 -12.52 -6.52
N GLY A 157 -0.63 -13.57 -6.66
CA GLY A 157 -0.68 -14.39 -7.87
C GLY A 157 -1.00 -13.58 -9.14
N ALA A 158 -1.85 -12.54 -9.03
CA ALA A 158 -2.18 -11.65 -10.14
C ALA A 158 -0.94 -10.87 -10.63
N THR A 159 -0.16 -10.29 -9.72
CA THR A 159 1.10 -9.60 -10.05
C THR A 159 2.13 -10.57 -10.65
N ALA A 160 2.20 -11.80 -10.15
CA ALA A 160 3.04 -12.84 -10.74
C ALA A 160 2.63 -13.18 -12.18
N ALA A 161 1.32 -13.25 -12.46
CA ALA A 161 0.80 -13.48 -13.80
C ALA A 161 1.13 -12.31 -14.76
N LEU A 162 1.14 -11.07 -14.28
CA LEU A 162 1.61 -9.91 -15.07
C LEU A 162 3.08 -10.07 -15.45
N ILE A 163 3.93 -10.50 -14.51
CA ILE A 163 5.37 -10.73 -14.76
C ILE A 163 5.56 -11.87 -15.77
N LEU A 164 4.83 -12.98 -15.64
CA LEU A 164 4.91 -14.11 -16.59
C LEU A 164 4.58 -13.66 -18.01
N LYS A 165 3.47 -12.93 -18.21
CA LYS A 165 3.09 -12.40 -19.53
C LYS A 165 4.15 -11.45 -20.09
N GLN A 166 4.80 -10.64 -19.25
CA GLN A 166 5.89 -9.76 -19.68
C GLN A 166 7.15 -10.55 -20.02
N GLN A 167 7.49 -11.60 -19.27
CA GLN A 167 8.60 -12.51 -19.57
C GLN A 167 8.41 -13.17 -20.95
N GLU A 168 7.19 -13.64 -21.25
CA GLU A 168 6.84 -14.20 -22.55
C GLU A 168 7.07 -13.20 -23.69
N ARG A 169 6.58 -11.95 -23.55
CA ARG A 169 6.79 -10.88 -24.54
C ARG A 169 8.27 -10.56 -24.75
N ALA A 170 9.03 -10.40 -23.66
CA ALA A 170 10.46 -10.12 -23.73
C ALA A 170 11.23 -11.26 -24.42
N ARG A 171 10.89 -12.52 -24.11
CA ARG A 171 11.48 -13.71 -24.74
C ARG A 171 11.12 -13.81 -26.22
N ALA A 172 9.87 -13.54 -26.59
CA ALA A 172 9.43 -13.54 -27.98
C ALA A 172 10.19 -12.50 -28.82
N ARG A 173 10.49 -11.33 -28.24
CA ARG A 173 11.27 -10.28 -28.90
C ARG A 173 12.77 -10.59 -28.99
N PHE A 174 13.30 -11.32 -28.00
CA PHE A 174 14.73 -11.65 -27.90
C PHE A 174 14.93 -13.15 -27.63
N PRO A 175 14.66 -14.01 -28.64
CA PRO A 175 14.65 -15.46 -28.46
C PRO A 175 16.03 -16.01 -28.04
N ASP A 176 17.11 -15.47 -28.61
CA ASP A 176 18.47 -15.99 -28.44
C ASP A 176 19.23 -15.39 -27.25
N THR A 177 18.65 -14.39 -26.57
CA THR A 177 19.34 -13.74 -25.45
C THR A 177 19.36 -14.66 -24.22
N PRO A 178 20.53 -14.95 -23.63
CA PRO A 178 20.62 -15.74 -22.39
C PRO A 178 19.72 -15.16 -21.29
N ALA A 179 18.99 -16.03 -20.58
CA ALA A 179 17.97 -15.63 -19.61
C ALA A 179 18.51 -14.78 -18.44
N ASP A 180 19.75 -15.01 -18.05
CA ASP A 180 20.50 -14.26 -17.04
C ASP A 180 20.88 -12.84 -17.48
N LYS A 181 20.94 -12.60 -18.79
CA LYS A 181 21.29 -11.30 -19.40
C LYS A 181 20.08 -10.51 -19.89
N LEU A 182 18.96 -11.18 -20.18
CA LEU A 182 17.74 -10.55 -20.65
C LEU A 182 17.10 -9.70 -19.54
N LYS A 183 16.57 -8.52 -19.91
CA LYS A 183 15.80 -7.67 -18.99
C LYS A 183 14.30 -7.95 -19.11
N LEU A 184 13.57 -7.78 -18.01
CA LEU A 184 12.11 -7.89 -18.03
C LEU A 184 11.47 -6.79 -18.90
N PHE A 185 12.04 -5.57 -18.83
CA PHE A 185 11.67 -4.42 -19.65
C PHE A 185 12.88 -3.95 -20.47
N PRO A 186 13.17 -4.56 -21.63
CA PRO A 186 14.26 -4.13 -22.48
C PRO A 186 14.02 -2.73 -23.06
N ALA A 187 15.06 -1.88 -23.07
CA ALA A 187 15.01 -0.60 -23.77
C ALA A 187 14.67 -0.80 -25.25
N THR A 188 13.84 0.08 -25.80
CA THR A 188 13.38 -0.01 -27.19
C THR A 188 14.43 0.43 -28.20
N LEU A 189 15.34 1.32 -27.80
CA LEU A 189 16.37 1.93 -28.65
C LEU A 189 17.75 1.34 -28.36
N ALA A 190 18.55 1.13 -29.42
CA ALA A 190 19.95 0.70 -29.36
C ALA A 190 20.21 -0.53 -28.45
N ASN A 191 19.31 -1.52 -28.52
CA ASN A 191 19.30 -2.71 -27.67
C ASN A 191 19.04 -3.99 -28.47
N PRO A 192 19.95 -4.39 -29.39
CA PRO A 192 19.73 -5.52 -30.30
C PRO A 192 19.58 -6.87 -29.58
N HIS A 193 20.08 -6.97 -28.34
CA HIS A 193 20.07 -8.21 -27.56
C HIS A 193 19.15 -8.14 -26.33
N GLY A 194 18.37 -7.07 -26.14
CA GLY A 194 17.46 -6.97 -25.00
C GLY A 194 18.13 -6.89 -23.61
N THR A 195 19.45 -6.68 -23.56
CA THR A 195 20.25 -6.69 -22.33
C THR A 195 20.26 -5.35 -21.59
N LYS A 196 19.88 -4.26 -22.27
CA LYS A 196 19.72 -2.94 -21.67
C LYS A 196 18.29 -2.78 -21.15
N ALA A 197 18.16 -2.33 -19.91
CA ALA A 197 16.87 -2.05 -19.30
C ALA A 197 16.30 -0.71 -19.82
N THR A 198 14.97 -0.59 -19.82
CA THR A 198 14.32 0.73 -19.92
C THR A 198 14.75 1.62 -18.77
N THR A 199 14.70 2.94 -18.97
CA THR A 199 15.05 3.91 -17.93
C THR A 199 13.81 4.39 -17.20
N TYR A 200 13.99 4.84 -15.95
CA TYR A 200 12.94 5.51 -15.18
C TYR A 200 12.46 6.76 -15.90
N GLU A 201 13.37 7.54 -16.49
CA GLU A 201 13.05 8.79 -17.18
C GLU A 201 12.09 8.54 -18.35
N TRP A 202 12.32 7.46 -19.10
CA TRP A 202 11.42 7.05 -20.19
C TRP A 202 10.03 6.68 -19.66
N VAL A 203 9.95 5.78 -18.68
CA VAL A 203 8.66 5.36 -18.09
C VAL A 203 7.92 6.55 -17.47
N SER A 204 8.64 7.44 -16.78
CA SER A 204 8.09 8.65 -16.17
C SER A 204 7.54 9.63 -17.21
N ALA A 205 8.22 9.80 -18.35
CA ALA A 205 7.73 10.64 -19.44
C ALA A 205 6.44 10.09 -20.06
N GLN A 206 6.38 8.78 -20.33
CA GLN A 206 5.18 8.12 -20.87
C GLN A 206 4.02 8.17 -19.87
N HIS A 207 4.29 7.88 -18.60
CA HIS A 207 3.32 8.00 -17.51
C HIS A 207 2.77 9.42 -17.38
N ARG A 208 3.64 10.43 -17.45
CA ARG A 208 3.23 11.85 -17.39
C ARG A 208 2.35 12.24 -18.57
N ALA A 209 2.68 11.79 -19.78
CA ALA A 209 1.87 12.05 -20.98
C ALA A 209 0.47 11.44 -20.84
N TRP A 210 0.39 10.20 -20.36
CA TRP A 210 -0.88 9.54 -20.05
C TRP A 210 -1.71 10.30 -19.01
N VAL A 211 -1.14 10.61 -17.84
CA VAL A 211 -1.85 11.33 -16.77
C VAL A 211 -2.39 12.69 -17.23
N LYS A 212 -1.64 13.42 -18.08
CA LYS A 212 -2.10 14.71 -18.63
C LYS A 212 -3.33 14.56 -19.51
N ASN A 213 -3.45 13.45 -20.24
CA ASN A 213 -4.57 13.18 -21.16
C ASN A 213 -5.80 12.57 -20.48
N LEU A 214 -5.71 12.17 -19.21
CA LEU A 214 -6.85 11.67 -18.47
C LEU A 214 -7.83 12.80 -18.13
N PRO A 215 -9.13 12.49 -17.91
CA PRO A 215 -10.07 13.43 -17.31
C PRO A 215 -9.58 14.00 -16.00
N ASP A 216 -10.19 15.09 -15.55
CA ASP A 216 -9.85 15.67 -14.26
C ASP A 216 -10.29 14.77 -13.10
N PHE A 217 -9.42 14.70 -12.09
CA PHE A 217 -9.65 13.91 -10.90
C PHE A 217 -10.36 14.76 -9.86
N LEU A 218 -11.54 14.34 -9.42
CA LEU A 218 -12.28 14.98 -8.33
C LEU A 218 -12.07 14.21 -7.04
N VAL A 219 -11.71 14.89 -5.96
CA VAL A 219 -11.50 14.29 -4.64
C VAL A 219 -12.32 14.99 -3.57
N PRO A 220 -12.92 14.23 -2.63
CA PRO A 220 -13.61 14.81 -1.49
C PRO A 220 -12.59 15.50 -0.58
N THR A 221 -12.72 16.82 -0.46
CA THR A 221 -11.83 17.68 0.31
C THR A 221 -12.65 18.39 1.38
N VAL A 222 -12.18 18.32 2.63
CA VAL A 222 -12.80 19.05 3.73
C VAL A 222 -12.30 20.48 3.72
N ILE A 223 -13.21 21.42 3.48
CA ILE A 223 -12.97 22.85 3.57
C ILE A 223 -13.73 23.44 4.76
N VAL A 224 -13.33 24.63 5.20
CA VAL A 224 -14.07 25.38 6.22
C VAL A 224 -14.84 26.49 5.50
N GLU A 225 -16.16 26.37 5.49
CA GLU A 225 -17.08 27.40 5.01
C GLU A 225 -17.87 27.93 6.20
N ASP A 226 -17.81 29.25 6.42
CA ASP A 226 -18.51 29.93 7.51
C ASP A 226 -18.31 29.29 8.90
N GLY A 227 -17.09 28.80 9.16
CA GLY A 227 -16.74 28.11 10.42
C GLY A 227 -17.19 26.65 10.52
N ASN A 228 -17.92 26.13 9.53
CA ASN A 228 -18.35 24.74 9.45
C ASN A 228 -17.42 23.92 8.54
N ARG A 229 -17.14 22.68 8.94
CA ARG A 229 -16.37 21.73 8.12
C ARG A 229 -17.30 21.09 7.10
N VAL A 230 -17.17 21.49 5.84
CA VAL A 230 -17.96 20.97 4.71
C VAL A 230 -17.06 20.13 3.82
N THR A 231 -17.56 18.99 3.33
CA THR A 231 -16.83 18.17 2.35
C THR A 231 -17.32 18.53 0.96
N THR A 232 -16.42 19.02 0.11
CA THR A 232 -16.70 19.37 -1.28
C THR A 232 -15.79 18.60 -2.23
N MET A 233 -16.21 18.42 -3.48
CA MET A 233 -15.38 17.76 -4.50
C MET A 233 -14.51 18.80 -5.19
N LEU A 234 -13.19 18.71 -4.99
CA LEU A 234 -12.22 19.61 -5.63
C LEU A 234 -11.34 18.86 -6.63
N LEU A 235 -10.80 19.62 -7.59
CA LEU A 235 -9.82 19.12 -8.54
C LEU A 235 -8.53 18.71 -7.83
N PHE A 236 -8.07 17.50 -8.11
CA PHE A 236 -6.77 17.02 -7.64
C PHE A 236 -5.67 17.44 -8.62
N ASP A 237 -4.59 17.99 -8.07
CA ASP A 237 -3.43 18.41 -8.85
C ASP A 237 -2.72 17.21 -9.50
N LYS A 238 -2.86 17.08 -10.82
CA LYS A 238 -2.22 16.03 -11.63
C LYS A 238 -0.70 16.03 -11.52
N ASN A 239 -0.06 17.14 -11.15
CA ASN A 239 1.41 17.17 -10.96
C ASN A 239 1.85 16.25 -9.81
N LYS A 240 0.99 16.04 -8.82
CA LYS A 240 1.22 15.11 -7.70
C LYS A 240 1.11 13.63 -8.09
N ILE A 241 0.68 13.32 -9.31
CA ILE A 241 0.64 11.95 -9.83
C ILE A 241 1.91 11.70 -10.63
N TYR A 242 2.86 10.97 -10.05
CA TYR A 242 4.12 10.57 -10.71
C TYR A 242 4.59 9.21 -10.19
N PRO A 243 5.45 8.45 -10.91
CA PRO A 243 5.68 7.03 -10.61
C PRO A 243 6.12 6.71 -9.17
N TYR A 244 6.86 7.61 -8.52
CA TYR A 244 7.30 7.38 -7.14
C TYR A 244 6.15 7.49 -6.11
N THR A 245 5.05 8.20 -6.41
CA THR A 245 3.91 8.31 -5.48
C THR A 245 3.18 7.00 -5.27
N TYR A 246 3.31 6.03 -6.18
CA TYR A 246 2.82 4.68 -5.97
C TYR A 246 3.49 3.99 -4.78
N ARG A 247 4.76 4.30 -4.50
CA ARG A 247 5.46 3.81 -3.30
C ARG A 247 4.89 4.40 -2.01
N HIS A 248 4.55 5.70 -2.01
CA HIS A 248 3.87 6.34 -0.86
C HIS A 248 2.48 5.76 -0.67
N THR A 249 1.73 5.63 -1.75
CA THR A 249 0.38 5.07 -1.77
C THR A 249 0.37 3.62 -1.29
N TYR A 250 1.34 2.81 -1.72
CA TYR A 250 1.54 1.45 -1.24
C TYR A 250 1.77 1.42 0.27
N ALA A 251 2.67 2.27 0.79
CA ALA A 251 2.95 2.32 2.22
C ALA A 251 1.74 2.77 3.04
N GLN A 252 1.07 3.85 2.62
CA GLN A 252 -0.13 4.36 3.29
C GLN A 252 -1.25 3.32 3.28
N ARG A 253 -1.53 2.66 2.15
CA ARG A 253 -2.57 1.61 2.05
C ARG A 253 -2.30 0.44 3.00
N HIS A 254 -1.04 0.01 3.14
CA HIS A 254 -0.69 -1.06 4.08
C HIS A 254 -0.80 -0.59 5.54
N ALA A 255 -0.36 0.63 5.84
CA ALA A 255 -0.54 1.22 7.17
C ALA A 255 -2.03 1.33 7.54
N ASP A 256 -2.86 1.84 6.62
CA ASP A 256 -4.31 1.97 6.81
C ASP A 256 -5.01 0.62 7.03
N ALA A 257 -4.48 -0.44 6.39
CA ALA A 257 -4.92 -1.82 6.54
C ALA A 257 -4.42 -2.49 7.84
N GLY A 258 -3.64 -1.79 8.66
CA GLY A 258 -3.17 -2.31 9.95
C GLY A 258 -1.88 -3.10 9.91
N VAL A 259 -1.12 -3.03 8.81
CA VAL A 259 0.13 -3.77 8.70
C VAL A 259 1.14 -3.24 9.72
N PRO A 260 1.71 -4.12 10.58
CA PRO A 260 2.70 -3.72 11.57
C PRO A 260 3.90 -2.99 10.96
N GLN A 261 4.50 -2.04 11.69
CA GLN A 261 5.55 -1.16 11.15
C GLN A 261 6.81 -1.93 10.73
N ASP A 262 7.19 -2.96 11.48
CA ASP A 262 8.28 -3.89 11.20
C ASP A 262 8.02 -4.71 9.93
N VAL A 263 6.79 -5.21 9.76
CA VAL A 263 6.36 -5.90 8.53
C VAL A 263 6.37 -4.95 7.35
N LEU A 264 5.82 -3.74 7.49
CA LEU A 264 5.84 -2.72 6.44
C LEU A 264 7.28 -2.26 6.12
N GLN A 265 8.15 -2.19 7.13
CA GLN A 265 9.58 -1.93 6.94
C GLN A 265 10.23 -3.02 6.08
N SER A 266 9.93 -4.28 6.34
CA SER A 266 10.40 -5.43 5.55
C SER A 266 9.86 -5.36 4.11
N LEU A 267 8.55 -5.14 3.94
CA LEU A 267 7.92 -4.95 2.64
C LEU A 267 8.58 -3.82 1.86
N MET A 268 8.80 -2.65 2.48
CA MET A 268 9.42 -1.47 1.87
C MET A 268 10.94 -1.62 1.67
N ASP A 269 11.56 -2.68 2.19
CA ASP A 269 13.01 -2.93 2.19
C ASP A 269 13.82 -1.77 2.80
N HIS A 270 13.33 -1.25 3.92
CA HIS A 270 13.97 -0.20 4.70
C HIS A 270 14.84 -0.79 5.81
N ARG A 271 16.02 -0.21 6.07
CA ARG A 271 16.90 -0.61 7.18
C ARG A 271 16.46 -0.08 8.54
N GLN A 272 15.82 1.10 8.54
CA GLN A 272 15.43 1.78 9.77
C GLN A 272 13.91 2.00 9.79
N ALA A 273 13.29 1.69 10.92
CA ALA A 273 11.85 1.88 11.12
C ALA A 273 11.43 3.37 10.95
N SER A 274 12.32 4.30 11.33
CA SER A 274 12.15 5.75 11.12
C SER A 274 12.01 6.13 9.65
N THR A 275 12.67 5.41 8.74
CA THR A 275 12.53 5.63 7.29
C THR A 275 11.13 5.23 6.84
N THR A 276 10.60 4.10 7.31
CA THR A 276 9.24 3.64 6.99
C THR A 276 8.19 4.61 7.51
N GLN A 277 8.40 5.15 8.71
CA GLN A 277 7.48 6.09 9.35
C GLN A 277 7.26 7.38 8.54
N ARG A 278 8.23 7.77 7.71
CA ARG A 278 8.09 8.92 6.80
C ARG A 278 7.08 8.67 5.67
N TYR A 279 6.77 7.43 5.31
CA TYR A 279 5.96 7.14 4.12
C TYR A 279 4.45 7.13 4.37
N TYR A 280 3.99 7.29 5.61
CA TYR A 280 2.57 7.27 5.95
C TYR A 280 2.26 8.18 7.14
N ARG A 281 1.04 8.72 7.19
CA ARG A 281 0.61 9.63 8.27
C ARG A 281 0.46 8.88 9.59
N VAL A 282 1.21 9.30 10.61
CA VAL A 282 1.20 8.75 11.98
C VAL A 282 0.16 9.45 12.87
N GLY A 283 -0.95 9.94 12.32
CA GLY A 283 -2.18 10.21 13.12
C GLY A 283 -2.73 8.97 13.84
N GLU A 284 -1.97 7.86 13.77
CA GLU A 284 -2.32 6.49 13.98
C GLU A 284 -1.34 5.74 14.89
N LYS A 285 -0.52 6.36 15.75
CA LYS A 285 0.19 5.53 16.75
C LYS A 285 -0.83 4.79 17.63
N ARG A 286 -1.83 5.52 18.13
CA ARG A 286 -2.98 4.97 18.85
C ARG A 286 -3.88 4.10 17.95
N ARG A 287 -4.06 4.48 16.67
CA ARG A 287 -4.86 3.67 15.71
C ARG A 287 -4.16 2.37 15.35
N ARG A 288 -2.84 2.35 15.18
CA ARG A 288 -2.04 1.15 14.94
C ARG A 288 -2.05 0.25 16.16
N GLU A 289 -1.80 0.78 17.35
CA GLU A 289 -1.95 -0.01 18.59
C GLU A 289 -3.39 -0.53 18.74
N ALA A 290 -4.38 0.25 18.33
CA ALA A 290 -5.77 -0.19 18.32
C ALA A 290 -6.03 -1.30 17.29
N VAL A 291 -5.53 -1.16 16.07
CA VAL A 291 -5.67 -2.18 15.01
C VAL A 291 -4.92 -3.45 15.40
N GLU A 292 -3.72 -3.35 15.97
CA GLU A 292 -2.95 -4.48 16.46
C GLU A 292 -3.68 -5.20 17.61
N ARG A 293 -4.20 -4.46 18.60
CA ARG A 293 -5.03 -5.03 19.68
C ARG A 293 -6.27 -5.75 19.13
N VAL A 294 -6.96 -5.16 18.17
CA VAL A 294 -8.14 -5.77 17.53
C VAL A 294 -7.77 -7.00 16.69
N THR A 295 -6.68 -6.93 15.91
CA THR A 295 -6.18 -8.02 15.06
C THR A 295 -5.69 -9.20 15.87
N SER A 296 -5.15 -8.96 17.08
CA SER A 296 -4.79 -10.02 18.02
C SER A 296 -6.01 -10.87 18.42
N MET A 297 -7.23 -10.31 18.32
CA MET A 297 -8.51 -10.98 18.53
C MET A 297 -9.25 -11.26 17.22
N GLN A 298 -8.57 -11.91 16.27
CA GLN A 298 -9.17 -12.38 15.03
C GLN A 298 -9.73 -13.80 15.18
N PHE A 299 -10.90 -14.01 14.57
CA PHE A 299 -11.67 -15.25 14.57
C PHE A 299 -11.95 -15.75 13.15
N ASP A 300 -12.02 -17.07 12.99
CA ASP A 300 -12.54 -17.70 11.78
C ASP A 300 -14.09 -17.70 11.76
N ARG A 301 -14.69 -18.24 10.70
CA ARG A 301 -16.15 -18.40 10.57
C ARG A 301 -16.81 -19.22 11.69
N HIS A 302 -16.05 -20.01 12.44
CA HIS A 302 -16.53 -20.85 13.54
C HIS A 302 -16.40 -20.19 14.91
N GLY A 303 -15.75 -19.01 14.98
CA GLY A 303 -15.42 -18.34 16.23
C GLY A 303 -14.17 -18.90 16.90
N SER A 304 -13.31 -19.62 16.15
CA SER A 304 -12.02 -20.09 16.66
C SER A 304 -10.98 -18.99 16.53
N ARG A 305 -10.16 -18.77 17.58
CA ARG A 305 -9.05 -17.82 17.54
C ARG A 305 -7.98 -18.30 16.57
N ILE A 306 -7.62 -17.42 15.64
CA ILE A 306 -6.57 -17.69 14.66
C ILE A 306 -5.18 -17.33 15.23
N TRP A 307 -5.16 -16.51 16.29
CA TRP A 307 -3.96 -15.83 16.79
C TRP A 307 -3.41 -16.43 18.09
N ARG A 308 -3.00 -17.72 18.11
CA ARG A 308 -2.19 -18.28 19.22
C ARG A 308 -0.93 -19.06 18.83
N GLN A 309 -0.60 -19.22 17.53
CA GLN A 309 0.63 -19.92 17.09
C GLN A 309 1.57 -19.08 16.20
N ALA A 310 1.31 -17.78 16.02
CA ALA A 310 1.96 -16.96 14.97
C ALA A 310 3.17 -16.12 15.42
N LYS A 311 3.62 -16.21 16.68
CA LYS A 311 4.84 -15.50 17.13
C LYS A 311 6.14 -16.12 16.60
N THR A 312 6.04 -17.30 15.98
CA THR A 312 7.18 -18.11 15.49
C THR A 312 7.17 -18.27 13.97
N LEU A 313 6.40 -17.45 13.24
CA LEU A 313 6.42 -17.44 11.77
C LEU A 313 7.42 -16.40 11.27
N LEU A 314 8.19 -16.78 10.25
CA LEU A 314 9.18 -15.94 9.58
C LEU A 314 8.54 -14.63 9.08
N ASP A 315 9.30 -13.53 9.04
CA ASP A 315 8.88 -12.20 8.55
C ASP A 315 8.15 -12.25 7.18
N SER A 316 8.43 -13.24 6.35
CA SER A 316 7.78 -13.47 5.05
C SER A 316 6.32 -13.92 5.14
N GLU A 317 5.92 -14.67 6.17
CA GLU A 317 4.53 -15.08 6.41
C GLU A 317 3.67 -13.88 6.83
N HIS A 318 4.21 -13.00 7.68
CA HIS A 318 3.51 -11.78 8.10
C HIS A 318 3.26 -10.84 6.91
N ALA A 319 4.28 -10.67 6.06
CA ALA A 319 4.18 -9.91 4.81
C ALA A 319 3.12 -10.48 3.84
N ARG A 320 3.04 -11.81 3.71
CA ARG A 320 2.05 -12.47 2.83
C ARG A 320 0.61 -12.26 3.31
N ARG A 321 0.35 -12.42 4.60
CA ARG A 321 -1.01 -12.20 5.16
C ARG A 321 -1.48 -10.76 5.01
N ALA A 322 -0.57 -9.80 5.12
CA ALA A 322 -0.84 -8.38 4.89
C ALA A 322 -1.27 -8.08 3.44
N ILE A 323 -0.68 -8.75 2.46
CA ILE A 323 -0.92 -8.54 1.03
C ILE A 323 -2.12 -9.36 0.50
N GLY A 324 -2.45 -10.48 1.15
CA GLY A 324 -3.45 -11.46 0.67
C GLY A 324 -4.86 -11.34 1.26
N SER A 325 -5.34 -10.14 1.63
CA SER A 325 -6.70 -9.99 2.16
C SER A 325 -7.42 -8.72 1.70
N VAL A 326 -8.76 -8.77 1.66
CA VAL A 326 -9.63 -7.65 1.26
C VAL A 326 -10.80 -7.48 2.23
N GLN A 327 -11.30 -6.25 2.38
CA GLN A 327 -12.45 -5.94 3.22
C GLN A 327 -13.74 -6.49 2.63
N VAL A 328 -14.58 -7.12 3.45
CA VAL A 328 -15.90 -7.67 3.07
C VAL A 328 -16.92 -7.41 4.19
N PRO A 329 -18.23 -7.65 3.98
CA PRO A 329 -19.21 -7.49 5.05
C PRO A 329 -18.81 -8.26 6.32
N TYR A 330 -18.81 -7.54 7.44
CA TYR A 330 -18.53 -8.07 8.78
C TYR A 330 -17.11 -8.62 9.02
N GLY A 331 -16.15 -8.36 8.13
CA GLY A 331 -14.79 -8.87 8.28
C GLY A 331 -13.88 -8.68 7.07
N THR A 332 -12.97 -9.64 6.87
CA THR A 332 -12.04 -9.71 5.73
C THR A 332 -12.12 -11.05 5.02
N CYS A 333 -11.77 -11.05 3.74
CA CYS A 333 -11.70 -12.22 2.89
C CYS A 333 -10.24 -12.46 2.46
N THR A 334 -9.82 -13.71 2.48
CA THR A 334 -8.47 -14.15 2.10
C THR A 334 -8.45 -14.97 0.81
N GLU A 335 -9.58 -15.04 0.10
CA GLU A 335 -9.68 -15.84 -1.13
C GLU A 335 -8.98 -15.12 -2.29
N PRO A 336 -7.93 -15.71 -2.91
CA PRO A 336 -7.08 -15.00 -3.87
C PRO A 336 -7.82 -14.33 -5.02
N SER A 337 -8.81 -15.00 -5.61
CA SER A 337 -9.59 -14.43 -6.74
C SER A 337 -10.45 -13.25 -6.30
N ASN A 338 -11.11 -13.35 -5.15
CA ASN A 338 -11.92 -12.26 -4.63
C ASN A 338 -11.08 -11.09 -4.10
N VAL A 339 -9.88 -11.37 -3.57
CA VAL A 339 -8.90 -10.36 -3.18
C VAL A 339 -8.41 -9.59 -4.42
N ALA A 340 -8.10 -10.30 -5.51
CA ALA A 340 -7.72 -9.67 -6.78
C ALA A 340 -8.83 -8.77 -7.36
N ALA A 341 -10.09 -9.15 -7.18
CA ALA A 341 -11.25 -8.36 -7.60
C ALA A 341 -11.68 -7.26 -6.62
N GLY A 342 -10.88 -6.96 -5.59
CA GLY A 342 -11.21 -5.90 -4.63
C GLY A 342 -12.45 -6.20 -3.77
N GLY A 343 -12.82 -7.48 -3.61
CA GLY A 343 -13.99 -7.91 -2.84
C GLY A 343 -15.30 -7.92 -3.63
N HIS A 344 -15.25 -7.71 -4.95
CA HIS A 344 -16.43 -7.55 -5.80
C HIS A 344 -16.84 -8.79 -6.61
N ASP A 345 -16.05 -9.88 -6.58
CA ASP A 345 -16.24 -11.07 -7.44
C ASP A 345 -16.48 -12.36 -6.63
N CYS A 346 -17.11 -12.24 -5.45
CA CYS A 346 -17.35 -13.40 -4.58
C CYS A 346 -18.54 -14.24 -5.10
N PRO A 347 -18.37 -15.56 -5.34
CA PRO A 347 -19.43 -16.41 -5.87
C PRO A 347 -20.57 -16.66 -4.86
N VAL A 348 -20.29 -16.60 -3.56
CA VAL A 348 -21.27 -16.80 -2.48
C VAL A 348 -21.73 -15.48 -1.86
N ARG A 349 -21.72 -14.42 -2.67
CA ARG A 349 -22.01 -13.00 -2.36
C ARG A 349 -22.88 -12.78 -1.11
N PHE A 350 -22.39 -11.97 -0.17
CA PHE A 350 -23.03 -11.63 1.12
C PHE A 350 -23.20 -12.78 2.13
N ARG A 351 -22.79 -14.02 1.82
CA ARG A 351 -22.82 -15.17 2.76
C ARG A 351 -21.45 -15.43 3.41
N CYS A 352 -20.73 -14.37 3.77
CA CYS A 352 -19.34 -14.44 4.24
C CYS A 352 -19.17 -15.37 5.45
N VAL A 353 -20.10 -15.37 6.40
CA VAL A 353 -20.09 -16.25 7.58
C VAL A 353 -20.17 -17.75 7.26
N GLY A 354 -20.54 -18.12 6.02
CA GLY A 354 -20.47 -19.50 5.52
C GLY A 354 -19.11 -19.86 4.89
N CYS A 355 -18.31 -18.88 4.50
CA CYS A 355 -17.11 -19.07 3.68
C CYS A 355 -15.86 -19.39 4.53
N GLY A 356 -15.05 -20.36 4.10
CA GLY A 356 -13.81 -20.77 4.78
C GLY A 356 -12.71 -19.70 4.76
N HIS A 357 -12.78 -18.75 3.84
CA HIS A 357 -11.83 -17.64 3.68
C HIS A 357 -12.19 -16.39 4.50
N PHE A 358 -13.36 -16.40 5.15
CA PHE A 358 -13.84 -15.29 5.97
C PHE A 358 -13.13 -15.25 7.32
N ARG A 359 -12.78 -14.03 7.72
CA ARG A 359 -12.12 -13.70 8.97
C ARG A 359 -12.84 -12.51 9.57
N THR A 360 -13.02 -12.49 10.88
CA THR A 360 -13.60 -11.33 11.59
C THR A 360 -12.77 -11.01 12.81
N ASP A 361 -12.99 -9.83 13.40
CA ASP A 361 -12.32 -9.39 14.60
C ASP A 361 -13.32 -8.68 15.53
N VAL A 362 -12.90 -8.40 16.76
CA VAL A 362 -13.76 -7.78 17.78
C VAL A 362 -14.36 -6.43 17.38
N SER A 363 -13.77 -5.73 16.40
CA SER A 363 -14.33 -4.46 15.94
C SER A 363 -15.60 -4.60 15.12
N TYR A 364 -15.88 -5.78 14.54
CA TYR A 364 -17.11 -6.08 13.81
C TYR A 364 -18.22 -6.65 14.69
N LEU A 365 -17.98 -6.88 15.98
CA LEU A 365 -18.97 -7.44 16.90
C LEU A 365 -20.31 -6.67 16.87
N PRO A 366 -20.34 -5.32 16.94
CA PRO A 366 -21.60 -4.58 16.85
C PRO A 366 -22.34 -4.78 15.52
N ASP A 367 -21.61 -4.96 14.42
CA ASP A 367 -22.21 -5.16 13.09
C ASP A 367 -22.76 -6.59 12.95
N LEU A 368 -22.09 -7.57 13.54
CA LEU A 368 -22.56 -8.96 13.62
C LEU A 368 -23.80 -9.09 14.53
N GLU A 369 -23.86 -8.32 15.62
CA GLU A 369 -25.04 -8.25 16.49
C GLU A 369 -26.23 -7.60 15.79
N ALA A 370 -26.00 -6.49 15.08
CA ALA A 370 -27.03 -5.84 14.26
C ALA A 370 -27.54 -6.77 13.16
N TYR A 371 -26.62 -7.47 12.48
CA TYR A 371 -26.96 -8.46 11.46
C TYR A 371 -27.80 -9.61 12.03
N LEU A 372 -27.43 -10.16 13.18
CA LEU A 372 -28.22 -11.20 13.85
C LEU A 372 -29.63 -10.68 14.20
N ALA A 373 -29.74 -9.48 14.75
CA ALA A 373 -31.02 -8.87 15.08
C ALA A 373 -31.90 -8.66 13.84
N ASP A 374 -31.31 -8.25 12.71
CA ASP A 374 -32.01 -8.08 11.45
C ASP A 374 -32.51 -9.41 10.86
N LEU A 375 -31.70 -10.48 10.95
CA LEU A 375 -32.14 -11.82 10.53
C LEU A 375 -33.35 -12.29 11.34
N LEU A 376 -33.32 -12.10 12.67
CA LEU A 376 -34.43 -12.49 13.55
C LEU A 376 -35.68 -11.65 13.28
N ARG A 377 -35.53 -10.32 13.17
CA ARG A 377 -36.62 -9.39 12.85
C ARG A 377 -37.25 -9.68 11.50
N ASN A 378 -36.44 -9.99 10.48
CA ASN A 378 -36.93 -10.33 9.15
C ASN A 378 -37.74 -11.64 9.19
N ARG A 379 -37.27 -12.65 9.94
CA ARG A 379 -37.99 -13.90 10.13
C ARG A 379 -39.35 -13.70 10.81
N GLU A 380 -39.40 -12.89 11.86
CA GLU A 380 -40.66 -12.52 12.54
C GLU A 380 -41.61 -11.76 11.60
N ARG A 381 -41.08 -10.78 10.85
CA ARG A 381 -41.86 -9.99 9.90
C ARG A 381 -42.47 -10.85 8.78
N LEU A 382 -41.70 -11.80 8.23
CA LEU A 382 -42.17 -12.72 7.19
C LEU A 382 -43.21 -13.70 7.71
N ALA A 383 -43.04 -14.19 8.95
CA ALA A 383 -44.03 -15.04 9.61
C ALA A 383 -45.40 -14.32 9.78
N ALA A 384 -45.37 -13.03 10.09
CA ALA A 384 -46.58 -12.21 10.22
C ALA A 384 -47.12 -11.66 8.89
N PHE A 385 -46.37 -11.77 7.78
CA PHE A 385 -46.76 -11.21 6.49
C PHE A 385 -47.81 -12.11 5.82
N ALA A 386 -49.09 -11.73 5.87
CA ALA A 386 -50.17 -12.59 5.39
C ALA A 386 -50.17 -12.76 3.85
N ASN A 387 -49.98 -11.68 3.10
CA ASN A 387 -50.21 -11.62 1.65
C ASN A 387 -48.95 -11.90 0.82
N ALA A 388 -48.40 -13.12 0.93
CA ALA A 388 -47.37 -13.61 0.02
C ALA A 388 -47.50 -15.12 -0.19
N ASP A 389 -47.10 -15.59 -1.37
CA ASP A 389 -47.08 -17.01 -1.69
C ASP A 389 -46.11 -17.79 -0.78
N PRO A 390 -46.42 -19.06 -0.45
CA PRO A 390 -45.56 -19.88 0.40
C PRO A 390 -44.11 -20.00 -0.10
N TRP A 391 -43.90 -20.12 -1.41
CA TRP A 391 -42.56 -20.23 -2.00
C TRP A 391 -41.74 -18.93 -1.80
N ALA A 392 -42.36 -17.77 -1.99
CA ALA A 392 -41.71 -16.47 -1.82
C ALA A 392 -41.35 -16.21 -0.34
N LYS A 393 -42.22 -16.63 0.59
CA LYS A 393 -41.90 -16.60 2.02
C LYS A 393 -40.73 -17.52 2.36
N ALA A 394 -40.72 -18.73 1.80
CA ALA A 394 -39.63 -19.68 2.04
C ALA A 394 -38.27 -19.16 1.54
N GLU A 395 -38.21 -18.55 0.35
CA GLU A 395 -36.97 -18.00 -0.20
C GLU A 395 -36.47 -16.74 0.55
N ALA A 396 -37.39 -15.86 0.96
CA ALA A 396 -37.03 -14.64 1.69
C ALA A 396 -36.67 -14.92 3.16
N THR A 397 -37.14 -16.04 3.72
CA THR A 397 -36.90 -16.40 5.12
C THR A 397 -35.41 -16.67 5.34
N PRO A 398 -34.78 -15.95 6.28
CA PRO A 398 -33.40 -16.23 6.66
C PRO A 398 -33.21 -17.68 7.10
N SER A 399 -32.14 -18.33 6.64
CA SER A 399 -31.85 -19.72 6.96
C SER A 399 -31.53 -19.91 8.44
N ASP A 400 -32.03 -21.00 9.03
CA ASP A 400 -31.69 -21.38 10.40
C ASP A 400 -30.18 -21.64 10.57
N ASP A 401 -29.51 -22.15 9.54
CA ASP A 401 -28.06 -22.34 9.55
C ASP A 401 -27.31 -21.02 9.62
N GLU A 402 -27.78 -20.01 8.89
CA GLU A 402 -27.19 -18.67 8.89
C GLU A 402 -27.37 -18.01 10.27
N ILE A 403 -28.59 -18.05 10.82
CA ILE A 403 -28.89 -17.53 12.16
C ILE A 403 -28.03 -18.25 13.21
N ALA A 404 -27.96 -19.58 13.17
CA ALA A 404 -27.20 -20.37 14.12
C ALA A 404 -25.70 -20.08 14.06
N ARG A 405 -25.14 -19.89 12.85
CA ARG A 405 -23.72 -19.55 12.65
C ARG A 405 -23.39 -18.16 13.15
N VAL A 406 -24.18 -17.14 12.78
CA VAL A 406 -23.96 -15.77 13.25
C VAL A 406 -24.11 -15.70 14.77
N ARG A 407 -25.14 -16.34 15.33
CA ARG A 407 -25.36 -16.41 16.78
C ARG A 407 -24.17 -17.03 17.51
N ARG A 408 -23.66 -18.17 17.01
CA ARG A 408 -22.49 -18.84 17.59
C ARG A 408 -21.26 -17.95 17.52
N LEU A 409 -21.02 -17.29 16.39
CA LEU A 409 -19.88 -16.40 16.19
C LEU A 409 -19.95 -15.22 17.18
N VAL A 410 -21.10 -14.53 17.28
CA VAL A 410 -21.33 -13.45 18.25
C VAL A 410 -21.09 -13.94 19.69
N GLN A 411 -21.64 -15.10 20.05
CA GLN A 411 -21.45 -15.68 21.38
C GLN A 411 -19.98 -15.95 21.69
N ARG A 412 -19.22 -16.49 20.73
CA ARG A 412 -17.80 -16.78 20.92
C ARG A 412 -16.96 -15.53 21.05
N VAL A 413 -17.19 -14.53 20.22
CA VAL A 413 -16.47 -13.25 20.30
C VAL A 413 -16.76 -12.54 21.63
N ARG A 414 -18.01 -12.59 22.12
CA ARG A 414 -18.37 -12.07 23.45
C ARG A 414 -17.68 -12.82 24.58
N GLN A 415 -17.72 -14.14 24.56
CA GLN A 415 -17.07 -14.96 25.58
C GLN A 415 -15.57 -14.67 25.67
N ASP A 416 -14.88 -14.59 24.53
CA ASP A 416 -13.46 -14.23 24.47
C ASP A 416 -13.16 -12.82 25.02
N LEU A 417 -14.09 -11.87 24.87
CA LEU A 417 -13.99 -10.53 25.48
C LEU A 417 -14.32 -10.56 26.98
N ASP A 418 -15.20 -11.48 27.40
CA ASP A 418 -15.60 -11.65 28.78
C ASP A 418 -14.53 -12.30 29.65
N ASP A 419 -13.69 -13.14 29.04
CA ASP A 419 -12.55 -13.81 29.66
C ASP A 419 -11.32 -12.88 29.85
N LEU A 420 -11.36 -11.64 29.35
CA LEU A 420 -10.29 -10.65 29.53
C LEU A 420 -10.37 -9.93 30.88
N THR A 421 -9.22 -9.45 31.35
CA THR A 421 -9.16 -8.54 32.49
C THR A 421 -9.91 -7.24 32.20
N ASP A 422 -10.39 -6.56 33.24
CA ASP A 422 -11.12 -5.29 33.08
C ASP A 422 -10.27 -4.21 32.39
N GLU A 423 -8.95 -4.21 32.65
CA GLU A 423 -7.99 -3.31 31.99
C GLU A 423 -7.87 -3.63 30.49
N ASP A 424 -7.62 -4.89 30.13
CA ASP A 424 -7.50 -5.32 28.73
C ASP A 424 -8.81 -5.08 27.96
N ARG A 425 -9.95 -5.34 28.60
CA ARG A 425 -11.28 -5.10 28.04
C ARG A 425 -11.50 -3.61 27.76
N ALA A 426 -11.09 -2.72 28.67
CA ALA A 426 -11.21 -1.28 28.47
C ALA A 426 -10.32 -0.79 27.31
N GLN A 427 -9.08 -1.28 27.24
CA GLN A 427 -8.15 -0.97 26.15
C GLN A 427 -8.67 -1.47 24.78
N ILE A 428 -9.28 -2.65 24.74
CA ILE A 428 -9.87 -3.20 23.51
C ILE A 428 -11.12 -2.43 23.09
N ARG A 429 -11.99 -2.02 24.02
CA ARG A 429 -13.13 -1.16 23.70
C ARG A 429 -12.70 0.17 23.09
N GLU A 430 -11.68 0.81 23.66
CA GLU A 430 -11.12 2.04 23.11
C GLU A 430 -10.53 1.81 21.72
N ALA A 431 -9.80 0.70 21.53
CA ALA A 431 -9.25 0.31 20.25
C ALA A 431 -10.34 0.10 19.19
N VAL A 432 -11.41 -0.63 19.52
CA VAL A 432 -12.57 -0.84 18.65
C VAL A 432 -13.21 0.49 18.26
N ALA A 433 -13.42 1.40 19.21
CA ALA A 433 -13.99 2.72 18.92
C ALA A 433 -13.12 3.53 17.95
N LEU A 434 -11.79 3.44 18.10
CA LEU A 434 -10.85 4.12 17.22
C LEU A 434 -10.82 3.53 15.81
N VAL A 435 -10.82 2.20 15.68
CA VAL A 435 -10.86 1.48 14.40
C VAL A 435 -12.19 1.70 13.67
N ARG A 436 -13.31 1.74 14.38
CA ARG A 436 -14.63 1.99 13.77
C ARG A 436 -14.79 3.42 13.26
N ARG A 437 -14.22 4.42 13.95
CA ARG A 437 -14.26 5.83 13.49
C ARG A 437 -13.55 6.04 12.15
N SER A 438 -12.45 5.34 11.90
CA SER A 438 -11.73 5.45 10.63
C SER A 438 -12.42 4.73 9.47
N ARG A 439 -13.23 3.69 9.76
CA ARG A 439 -14.07 2.98 8.78
C ARG A 439 -15.35 3.74 8.40
N GLY A 440 -15.58 4.93 8.98
CA GLY A 440 -16.76 5.77 8.75
C GLY A 440 -16.91 6.37 7.35
N VAL A 441 -15.95 6.17 6.43
CA VAL A 441 -16.14 6.42 5.00
C VAL A 441 -16.91 5.23 4.42
N SER A 442 -18.24 5.37 4.42
CA SER A 442 -19.20 4.36 3.96
C SER A 442 -18.90 3.89 2.53
N LEU A 443 -18.27 2.72 2.39
CA LEU A 443 -18.26 1.95 1.14
C LEU A 443 -19.61 1.25 1.00
N GLY A 444 -20.64 2.01 0.60
CA GLY A 444 -21.87 1.49 -0.01
C GLY A 444 -22.44 0.23 0.65
N MET A 445 -22.57 0.20 1.97
CA MET A 445 -23.22 -0.92 2.67
C MET A 445 -24.67 -0.99 2.17
N PRO A 446 -25.11 -2.09 1.53
CA PRO A 446 -26.51 -2.25 1.20
C PRO A 446 -27.29 -2.28 2.52
N ARG A 447 -28.18 -1.31 2.73
CA ARG A 447 -29.31 -1.53 3.63
C ARG A 447 -30.05 -2.73 3.06
N VAL A 448 -30.00 -3.85 3.78
CA VAL A 448 -30.47 -5.17 3.34
C VAL A 448 -31.81 -5.06 2.60
N ARG A 449 -31.75 -5.11 1.26
CA ARG A 449 -32.73 -5.80 0.44
C ARG A 449 -31.99 -7.03 -0.07
N GLN A 450 -32.44 -8.21 0.34
CA GLN A 450 -32.00 -9.45 -0.28
C GLN A 450 -32.22 -9.31 -1.80
N PRO A 451 -31.18 -9.51 -2.64
CA PRO A 451 -31.44 -9.82 -4.03
C PRO A 451 -32.10 -11.20 -4.08
N LEU A 452 -33.21 -11.31 -4.82
CA LEU A 452 -33.83 -12.58 -5.15
C LEU A 452 -32.80 -13.50 -5.83
N PRO A 453 -32.86 -14.82 -5.63
CA PRO A 453 -32.05 -15.77 -6.40
C PRO A 453 -32.28 -15.56 -7.90
N ASP A 454 -31.21 -15.59 -8.69
CA ASP A 454 -31.30 -15.56 -10.14
C ASP A 454 -31.87 -16.90 -10.63
N LEU A 455 -33.17 -16.92 -10.93
CA LEU A 455 -33.84 -18.07 -11.51
C LEU A 455 -33.43 -18.22 -12.98
N ARG A 456 -32.27 -18.84 -13.21
CA ARG A 456 -31.95 -19.48 -14.49
C ARG A 456 -31.53 -20.93 -14.24
N PRO A 457 -32.47 -21.89 -14.32
CA PRO A 457 -32.08 -23.27 -14.53
C PRO A 457 -31.46 -23.40 -15.92
N GLU A 458 -30.31 -24.05 -15.97
CA GLU A 458 -29.62 -24.44 -17.18
C GLU A 458 -30.58 -25.10 -18.17
N ARG A 459 -30.59 -24.61 -19.41
CA ARG A 459 -31.16 -25.34 -20.54
C ARG A 459 -30.21 -26.48 -20.87
N THR A 460 -30.51 -27.67 -20.38
CA THR A 460 -30.15 -28.91 -21.07
C THR A 460 -30.96 -28.98 -22.37
N GLY A 461 -30.25 -29.05 -23.49
CA GLY A 461 -30.79 -29.19 -24.85
C GLY A 461 -29.69 -28.97 -25.86
#